data_AF-A0A175VQW2-F1
#
_entry.id   AF-A0A175VQW2-F1
#
_cell.length_a   1.000
_cell.length_b   1.000
_cell.length_c   1.000
_cell.angle_alpha   90.00
_cell.angle_beta   90.00
_cell.angle_gamma   90.00
#
_symmetry.space_group_name_H-M   'P 1'
#
loop_
_entity.id
_entity.type
_entity.pdbx_description
1 polymer ?
#
loop_
_entity_poly.entity_id
_entity_poly.type
_entity_poly.pdbx_seq_one_letter_code
_entity_poly.pdbx_strand_id
1 'polypeptide(L)'
;MRNRQIGVLGAVVFFLFCIYSLSKASPGRFKPQQSPVQGPVNKPGASTNSDSNEVPKNSPKPKPAPGGSHPIWHLVKDAEREFETVKARQSRTLREAVAEYRRRYELPPPPNFDKWWTFAKSKDVQLVDEFDTILDLLTPFWGLKPSTVRARAREAIGYDNQLMSLQIRGGNVTLFKGGAKWMQDAMRGMLSSFVEFLPDMDLAFNVNDESRVVVPHDDMVRLVERARTVNMAAANAAKSLRNGFTEKPEGLNYDNRFDEFKQTRFNAFPHQAVWTHSRTSCPPDSPARILEEAEYYDAVDQYALGELGFVYNFTAMSDICLSPSLSSTYGFFERPNAYGIVQDLFPIFSQSKISSYSDIIYPSPWYWAGKVPYEEDKDPAWGNKLDRLYWRGSTTGGFSRNGGWRRQHRQRLVTKLNARDQARILVNTGTESNQKWTVKEVPRGDYKSLLDVYFSHIGQCDDGDCNAQKEFFTVKEYAKQEDALKYKHVLDMDGNAFSGRFYAFLRSKSLVFKWAIFEGVASRVAERRGRISYR
;
A
#
# COMPACT_ATOMS: atom_id res chain seq x y z
N MET A 1 48.80 0.86 16.20
CA MET A 1 47.87 0.77 15.04
C MET A 1 46.88 -0.34 15.32
N ARG A 2 45.64 -0.11 15.80
CA ARG A 2 44.83 -1.26 16.27
C ARG A 2 43.31 -1.27 16.08
N ASN A 3 42.63 -0.17 15.71
CA ASN A 3 41.18 -0.21 15.42
C ASN A 3 40.81 0.10 13.96
N ARG A 4 41.54 0.99 13.28
CA ARG A 4 41.25 1.35 11.88
C ARG A 4 41.50 0.20 10.88
N GLN A 5 42.53 -0.61 11.11
CA GLN A 5 42.84 -1.74 10.23
C GLN A 5 41.80 -2.86 10.31
N ILE A 6 41.21 -3.09 11.48
CA ILE A 6 40.15 -4.11 11.66
C ILE A 6 38.88 -3.71 10.90
N GLY A 7 38.51 -2.41 10.94
CA GLY A 7 37.36 -1.89 10.19
C GLY A 7 37.51 -2.02 8.68
N VAL A 8 38.71 -1.71 8.15
CA VAL A 8 39.01 -1.87 6.71
C VAL A 8 39.00 -3.33 6.30
N LEU A 9 39.58 -4.23 7.11
CA LEU A 9 39.57 -5.66 6.82
C LEU A 9 38.14 -6.22 6.79
N GLY A 10 37.29 -5.81 7.75
CA GLY A 10 35.88 -6.20 7.79
C GLY A 10 35.09 -5.74 6.56
N ALA A 11 35.32 -4.50 6.10
CA ALA A 11 34.67 -3.97 4.90
C ALA A 11 35.09 -4.72 3.62
N VAL A 12 36.38 -5.06 3.49
CA VAL A 12 36.91 -5.83 2.35
C VAL A 12 36.34 -7.24 2.33
N VAL A 13 36.26 -7.92 3.48
CA VAL A 13 35.66 -9.26 3.59
C VAL A 13 34.17 -9.22 3.21
N PHE A 14 33.43 -8.19 3.64
CA PHE A 14 32.03 -8.02 3.27
C PHE A 14 31.84 -7.78 1.76
N PHE A 15 32.67 -6.94 1.15
CA PHE A 15 32.63 -6.72 -0.30
C PHE A 15 32.98 -7.98 -1.11
N LEU A 16 34.00 -8.74 -0.68
CA LEU A 16 34.36 -10.01 -1.32
C LEU A 16 33.24 -11.06 -1.17
N PHE A 17 32.57 -11.11 -0.03
CA PHE A 17 31.42 -11.99 0.18
C PHE A 17 30.22 -11.61 -0.71
N CYS A 18 29.98 -10.31 -0.92
CA CYS A 18 28.94 -9.83 -1.84
C CYS A 18 29.26 -10.22 -3.29
N ILE A 19 30.50 -10.02 -3.74
CA ILE A 19 30.95 -10.41 -5.08
C ILE A 19 30.85 -11.93 -5.28
N TYR A 20 31.24 -12.72 -4.27
CA TYR A 20 31.15 -14.18 -4.30
C TYR A 20 29.70 -14.68 -4.33
N SER A 21 28.81 -14.06 -3.54
CA SER A 21 27.39 -14.40 -3.53
C SER A 21 26.72 -14.07 -4.87
N LEU A 22 27.12 -12.95 -5.48
CA LEU A 22 26.66 -12.56 -6.82
C LEU A 22 27.23 -13.49 -7.91
N SER A 23 28.46 -13.99 -7.77
CA SER A 23 29.04 -14.92 -8.75
C SER A 23 28.51 -16.35 -8.63
N LYS A 24 28.03 -16.76 -7.44
CA LYS A 24 27.33 -18.03 -7.24
C LYS A 24 25.84 -18.01 -7.56
N ALA A 25 25.24 -16.83 -7.72
CA ALA A 25 23.94 -16.68 -8.35
C ALA A 25 24.06 -16.89 -9.87
N SER A 26 24.56 -18.05 -10.29
CA SER A 26 24.45 -18.51 -11.66
C SER A 26 23.03 -19.06 -11.84
N PRO A 27 22.18 -18.44 -12.69
CA PRO A 27 20.86 -18.96 -12.96
C PRO A 27 21.00 -20.33 -13.62
N GLY A 28 20.26 -21.32 -13.11
CA GLY A 28 20.19 -22.66 -13.67
C GLY A 28 20.07 -22.61 -15.19
N ARG A 29 20.98 -23.32 -15.84
CA ARG A 29 21.19 -23.45 -17.28
C ARG A 29 19.94 -24.03 -17.96
N PHE A 30 18.90 -23.24 -18.18
CA PHE A 30 17.87 -23.56 -19.16
C PHE A 30 18.48 -23.36 -20.55
N LYS A 31 18.85 -24.46 -21.21
CA LYS A 31 19.21 -24.46 -22.62
C LYS A 31 17.96 -24.09 -23.44
N PRO A 32 17.94 -22.94 -24.14
CA PRO A 32 16.83 -22.63 -25.04
C PRO A 32 16.91 -23.53 -26.27
N GLN A 33 15.79 -24.15 -26.64
CA GLN A 33 15.64 -24.80 -27.94
C GLN A 33 15.82 -23.75 -29.04
N GLN A 34 16.82 -23.93 -29.90
CA GLN A 34 17.03 -23.11 -31.09
C GLN A 34 15.84 -23.28 -32.04
N SER A 35 15.01 -22.25 -32.17
CA SER A 35 14.09 -22.11 -33.29
C SER A 35 14.79 -21.40 -34.46
N PRO A 36 14.43 -21.70 -35.72
CA PRO A 36 15.25 -21.33 -36.88
C PRO A 36 15.31 -19.83 -37.15
N VAL A 37 16.49 -19.39 -37.56
CA VAL A 37 16.81 -18.02 -37.98
C VAL A 37 15.93 -17.61 -39.16
N GLN A 38 14.99 -16.69 -38.94
CA GLN A 38 14.36 -15.92 -40.01
C GLN A 38 15.08 -14.59 -40.20
N GLY A 39 15.25 -14.23 -41.47
CA GLY A 39 16.12 -13.16 -41.98
C GLY A 39 15.74 -11.72 -41.60
N PRO A 40 16.43 -10.74 -42.20
CA PRO A 40 16.56 -9.39 -41.67
C PRO A 40 15.22 -8.64 -41.58
N VAL A 41 14.85 -8.29 -40.34
CA VAL A 41 13.67 -7.47 -40.03
C VAL A 41 13.97 -6.02 -40.41
N ASN A 42 13.27 -5.52 -41.43
CA ASN A 42 13.22 -4.10 -41.77
C ASN A 42 12.73 -3.29 -40.56
N LYS A 43 13.34 -2.10 -40.38
CA LYS A 43 13.02 -1.13 -39.32
C LYS A 43 11.50 -1.01 -39.11
N PRO A 44 10.97 -1.22 -37.89
CA PRO A 44 9.55 -1.06 -37.64
C PRO A 44 9.21 0.43 -37.77
N GLY A 45 8.42 0.76 -38.80
CA GLY A 45 7.61 1.97 -38.77
C GLY A 45 6.76 1.95 -37.50
N ALA A 46 6.58 3.12 -36.91
CA ALA A 46 5.87 3.33 -35.65
C ALA A 46 4.58 2.48 -35.60
N SER A 47 4.63 1.36 -34.88
CA SER A 47 3.42 0.62 -34.54
C SER A 47 2.63 1.54 -33.63
N THR A 48 1.57 2.11 -34.18
CA THR A 48 0.45 2.65 -33.43
C THR A 48 0.08 1.59 -32.39
N ASN A 49 0.30 1.91 -31.11
CA ASN A 49 -0.16 1.09 -30.00
C ASN A 49 -1.68 0.92 -30.13
N SER A 50 -2.11 -0.22 -30.67
CA SER A 50 -3.52 -0.57 -30.84
C SER A 50 -4.13 -1.20 -29.59
N ASP A 51 -3.45 -1.18 -28.44
CA ASP A 51 -4.05 -1.52 -27.13
C ASP A 51 -4.80 -0.31 -26.52
N SER A 52 -5.41 0.53 -27.36
CA SER A 52 -6.51 1.37 -26.91
C SER A 52 -7.71 0.45 -26.76
N ASN A 53 -7.86 -0.18 -25.58
CA ASN A 53 -9.12 -0.80 -25.18
C ASN A 53 -10.21 0.26 -25.40
N GLU A 54 -11.00 0.09 -26.46
CA GLU A 54 -12.15 0.93 -26.72
C GLU A 54 -13.09 0.72 -25.54
N VAL A 55 -13.28 1.77 -24.73
CA VAL A 55 -14.12 1.68 -23.53
C VAL A 55 -15.51 1.24 -23.99
N PRO A 56 -16.09 0.16 -23.42
CA PRO A 56 -17.41 -0.31 -23.82
C PRO A 56 -18.42 0.84 -23.84
N LYS A 57 -19.31 0.87 -24.83
CA LYS A 57 -20.27 1.99 -25.04
C LYS A 57 -21.12 2.30 -23.80
N ASN A 58 -21.31 1.32 -22.93
CA ASN A 58 -22.12 1.42 -21.70
C ASN A 58 -21.30 1.48 -20.41
N SER A 59 -19.99 1.73 -20.48
CA SER A 59 -19.19 1.88 -19.28
C SER A 59 -19.68 3.06 -18.42
N PRO A 60 -19.63 2.92 -17.08
CA PRO A 60 -19.99 4.00 -16.19
C PRO A 60 -19.19 5.27 -16.46
N LYS A 61 -19.79 6.43 -16.19
CA LYS A 61 -19.15 7.74 -16.31
C LYS A 61 -18.94 8.34 -14.92
N PRO A 62 -17.90 9.16 -14.71
CA PRO A 62 -17.74 9.90 -13.47
C PRO A 62 -19.03 10.65 -13.09
N LYS A 63 -19.31 10.75 -11.78
CA LYS A 63 -20.45 11.54 -11.31
C LYS A 63 -20.31 12.99 -11.77
N PRO A 64 -21.41 13.69 -12.11
CA PRO A 64 -21.32 15.11 -12.43
C PRO A 64 -20.80 15.89 -11.22
N ALA A 65 -19.87 16.81 -11.44
CA ALA A 65 -19.44 17.72 -10.39
C ALA A 65 -20.57 18.70 -10.05
N PRO A 66 -20.75 19.09 -8.78
CA PRO A 66 -21.72 20.11 -8.41
C PRO A 66 -21.46 21.43 -9.16
N GLY A 67 -22.53 22.13 -9.53
CA GLY A 67 -22.44 23.45 -10.14
C GLY A 67 -21.95 24.52 -9.15
N GLY A 68 -21.52 25.67 -9.69
CA GLY A 68 -20.97 26.78 -8.91
C GLY A 68 -19.46 26.64 -8.73
N SER A 69 -19.01 26.32 -7.53
CA SER A 69 -17.57 26.30 -7.17
C SER A 69 -16.75 25.26 -7.94
N HIS A 70 -15.43 25.47 -8.02
CA HIS A 70 -14.51 24.50 -8.61
C HIS A 70 -14.65 23.12 -7.91
N PRO A 71 -14.64 21.97 -8.64
CA PRO A 71 -14.81 20.65 -8.04
C PRO A 71 -13.86 20.34 -6.88
N ILE A 72 -12.58 20.70 -7.03
CA ILE A 72 -11.58 20.69 -5.94
C ILE A 72 -12.10 21.37 -4.67
N TRP A 73 -12.65 22.58 -4.76
CA TRP A 73 -13.11 23.32 -3.59
C TRP A 73 -14.26 22.61 -2.88
N HIS A 74 -15.15 21.98 -3.65
CA HIS A 74 -16.21 21.13 -3.10
C HIS A 74 -15.63 19.94 -2.34
N LEU A 75 -14.67 19.22 -2.95
CA LEU A 75 -14.00 18.08 -2.31
C LEU A 75 -13.28 18.48 -1.02
N VAL A 76 -12.62 19.65 -1.00
CA VAL A 76 -12.02 20.20 0.23
C VAL A 76 -13.07 20.40 1.31
N LYS A 77 -14.15 21.11 0.99
CA LYS A 77 -15.16 21.49 1.97
C LYS A 77 -15.86 20.27 2.54
N ASP A 78 -16.09 19.27 1.72
CA ASP A 78 -16.67 18.00 2.14
C ASP A 78 -15.72 17.24 3.06
N ALA A 79 -14.45 17.13 2.68
CA ALA A 79 -13.45 16.42 3.47
C ALA A 79 -13.15 17.12 4.82
N GLU A 80 -13.11 18.45 4.84
CA GLU A 80 -12.99 19.26 6.07
C GLU A 80 -14.19 19.01 7.00
N ARG A 81 -15.41 19.06 6.45
CA ARG A 81 -16.64 18.83 7.21
C ARG A 81 -16.72 17.43 7.78
N GLU A 82 -16.37 16.42 6.99
CA GLU A 82 -16.33 15.02 7.42
C GLU A 82 -15.30 14.84 8.54
N PHE A 83 -14.10 15.37 8.38
CA PHE A 83 -13.06 15.27 9.39
C PHE A 83 -13.46 15.95 10.71
N GLU A 84 -14.01 17.16 10.67
CA GLU A 84 -14.47 17.84 11.89
C GLU A 84 -15.64 17.10 12.55
N THR A 85 -16.52 16.47 11.75
CA THR A 85 -17.59 15.60 12.29
C THR A 85 -17.00 14.38 13.00
N VAL A 86 -16.02 13.70 12.38
CA VAL A 86 -15.32 12.57 12.98
C VAL A 86 -14.60 12.98 14.24
N LYS A 87 -13.95 14.14 14.27
CA LYS A 87 -13.26 14.66 15.46
C LYS A 87 -14.24 15.05 16.57
N ALA A 88 -15.38 15.65 16.24
CA ALA A 88 -16.37 16.11 17.22
C ALA A 88 -17.06 14.95 17.96
N ARG A 89 -17.21 13.78 17.33
CA ARG A 89 -17.86 12.60 17.91
C ARG A 89 -16.97 11.74 18.82
N GLN A 90 -15.68 12.08 18.98
CA GLN A 90 -14.74 11.26 19.75
C GLN A 90 -15.05 11.31 21.26
N SER A 91 -14.96 10.16 21.90
CA SER A 91 -15.18 9.97 23.33
C SER A 91 -14.16 10.73 24.18
N ARG A 92 -14.63 11.29 25.30
CA ARG A 92 -13.83 12.09 26.23
C ARG A 92 -13.48 11.32 27.50
N THR A 93 -14.26 10.31 27.84
CA THR A 93 -14.04 9.44 29.00
C THR A 93 -13.96 7.97 28.60
N LEU A 94 -13.31 7.15 29.41
CA LEU A 94 -13.27 5.70 29.22
C LEU A 94 -14.69 5.10 29.14
N ARG A 95 -15.62 5.62 29.96
CA ARG A 95 -17.02 5.16 29.96
C ARG A 95 -17.70 5.41 28.62
N GLU A 96 -17.50 6.60 28.03
CA GLU A 96 -18.01 6.94 26.70
C GLU A 96 -17.38 6.06 25.63
N ALA A 97 -16.06 5.86 25.66
CA ALA A 97 -15.35 5.03 24.69
C ALA A 97 -15.82 3.57 24.72
N VAL A 98 -16.05 3.01 25.91
CA VAL A 98 -16.62 1.66 26.08
C VAL A 98 -18.04 1.59 25.51
N ALA A 99 -18.87 2.62 25.76
CA ALA A 99 -20.23 2.66 25.25
C ALA A 99 -20.27 2.80 23.72
N GLU A 100 -19.43 3.66 23.14
CA GLU A 100 -19.33 3.85 21.69
C GLU A 100 -18.78 2.60 21.00
N TYR A 101 -17.77 1.94 21.58
CA TYR A 101 -17.25 0.67 21.06
C TYR A 101 -18.34 -0.40 20.98
N ARG A 102 -19.12 -0.58 22.06
CA ARG A 102 -20.25 -1.52 22.09
C ARG A 102 -21.34 -1.15 21.10
N ARG A 103 -21.67 0.14 20.99
CA ARG A 103 -22.71 0.62 20.08
C ARG A 103 -22.30 0.44 18.62
N ARG A 104 -21.06 0.75 18.27
CA ARG A 104 -20.58 0.76 16.88
C ARG A 104 -20.22 -0.63 16.38
N TYR A 105 -19.57 -1.44 17.22
CA TYR A 105 -19.00 -2.73 16.81
C TYR A 105 -19.76 -3.94 17.33
N GLU A 106 -20.81 -3.72 18.15
CA GLU A 106 -21.62 -4.78 18.73
C GLU A 106 -20.75 -5.85 19.42
N LEU A 107 -19.71 -5.39 20.10
CA LEU A 107 -18.75 -6.23 20.78
C LEU A 107 -18.37 -5.61 22.13
N PRO A 108 -18.07 -6.44 23.15
CA PRO A 108 -17.34 -5.95 24.30
C PRO A 108 -15.93 -5.51 23.88
N PRO A 109 -15.40 -4.41 24.43
CA PRO A 109 -14.00 -4.04 24.25
C PRO A 109 -13.06 -5.18 24.70
N PRO A 110 -11.87 -5.30 24.10
CA PRO A 110 -10.91 -6.34 24.48
C PRO A 110 -10.42 -6.16 25.92
N PRO A 111 -9.85 -7.21 26.54
CA PRO A 111 -9.16 -7.06 27.81
C PRO A 111 -8.11 -5.94 27.76
N ASN A 112 -7.91 -5.26 28.89
CA ASN A 112 -6.99 -4.11 29.03
C ASN A 112 -7.36 -2.87 28.18
N PHE A 113 -8.63 -2.71 27.79
CA PHE A 113 -9.08 -1.51 27.07
C PHE A 113 -8.85 -0.21 27.87
N ASP A 114 -8.91 -0.28 29.21
CA ASP A 114 -8.56 0.83 30.11
C ASP A 114 -7.07 1.22 30.03
N LYS A 115 -6.18 0.23 29.84
CA LYS A 115 -4.75 0.45 29.65
C LYS A 115 -4.47 1.08 28.30
N TRP A 116 -5.11 0.57 27.23
CA TRP A 116 -5.08 1.20 25.92
C TRP A 116 -5.58 2.65 25.97
N TRP A 117 -6.70 2.90 26.66
CA TRP A 117 -7.24 4.26 26.83
C TRP A 117 -6.23 5.18 27.51
N THR A 118 -5.65 4.74 28.63
CA THR A 118 -4.63 5.50 29.36
C THR A 118 -3.42 5.82 28.46
N PHE A 119 -2.96 4.82 27.70
CA PHE A 119 -1.86 4.98 26.75
C PHE A 119 -2.22 5.98 25.64
N ALA A 120 -3.39 5.84 25.01
CA ALA A 120 -3.85 6.74 23.95
C ALA A 120 -3.97 8.19 24.43
N LYS A 121 -4.52 8.41 25.64
CA LYS A 121 -4.58 9.74 26.25
C LYS A 121 -3.20 10.31 26.55
N SER A 122 -2.25 9.49 27.03
CA SER A 122 -0.87 9.94 27.28
C SER A 122 -0.13 10.37 26.00
N LYS A 123 -0.59 9.94 24.82
CA LYS A 123 -0.03 10.26 23.51
C LYS A 123 -0.84 11.31 22.75
N ASP A 124 -1.84 11.93 23.39
CA ASP A 124 -2.75 12.90 22.79
C ASP A 124 -3.39 12.39 21.48
N VAL A 125 -3.78 11.12 21.47
CA VAL A 125 -4.49 10.52 20.34
C VAL A 125 -5.83 11.24 20.15
N GLN A 126 -6.02 11.81 18.96
CA GLN A 126 -7.20 12.59 18.62
C GLN A 126 -8.40 11.72 18.23
N LEU A 127 -8.14 10.56 17.60
CA LEU A 127 -9.16 9.63 17.11
C LEU A 127 -9.12 8.36 17.96
N VAL A 128 -9.91 8.33 19.04
CA VAL A 128 -9.93 7.25 20.03
C VAL A 128 -10.97 6.16 19.72
N ASP A 129 -12.03 6.47 18.97
CA ASP A 129 -13.12 5.51 18.73
C ASP A 129 -13.06 4.85 17.34
N GLU A 130 -11.97 5.06 16.60
CA GLU A 130 -11.85 4.74 15.18
C GLU A 130 -11.13 3.40 14.94
N PHE A 131 -11.83 2.29 15.19
CA PHE A 131 -11.31 0.92 15.06
C PHE A 131 -11.79 0.17 13.82
N ASP A 132 -12.51 0.82 12.90
CA ASP A 132 -13.20 0.16 11.77
C ASP A 132 -12.21 -0.69 10.94
N THR A 133 -11.04 -0.13 10.63
CA THR A 133 -9.99 -0.87 9.89
C THR A 133 -9.51 -2.12 10.65
N ILE A 134 -9.36 -2.04 11.98
CA ILE A 134 -8.94 -3.21 12.77
C ILE A 134 -10.05 -4.25 12.74
N LEU A 135 -11.31 -3.82 12.91
CA LEU A 135 -12.44 -4.75 12.87
C LEU A 135 -12.58 -5.41 11.50
N ASP A 136 -12.52 -4.66 10.41
CA ASP A 136 -12.63 -5.18 9.04
C ASP A 136 -11.55 -6.23 8.76
N LEU A 137 -10.30 -5.96 9.16
CA LEU A 137 -9.17 -6.86 8.98
C LEU A 137 -9.27 -8.13 9.84
N LEU A 138 -9.81 -8.01 11.05
CA LEU A 138 -9.86 -9.13 12.01
C LEU A 138 -11.15 -9.93 11.95
N THR A 139 -12.23 -9.38 11.39
CA THR A 139 -13.54 -10.06 11.26
C THR A 139 -13.42 -11.45 10.64
N PRO A 140 -12.70 -11.67 9.52
CA PRO A 140 -12.56 -13.01 8.95
C PRO A 140 -11.94 -14.05 9.90
N PHE A 141 -11.06 -13.62 10.82
CA PHE A 141 -10.44 -14.51 11.80
C PHE A 141 -11.43 -14.97 12.89
N TRP A 142 -12.49 -14.20 13.16
CA TRP A 142 -13.61 -14.67 13.97
C TRP A 142 -14.38 -15.82 13.31
N GLY A 143 -14.19 -16.09 12.02
CA GLY A 143 -14.72 -17.28 11.34
C GLY A 143 -13.93 -18.57 11.65
N LEU A 144 -12.76 -18.45 12.30
CA LEU A 144 -11.87 -19.57 12.64
C LEU A 144 -11.85 -19.85 14.14
N LYS A 145 -11.45 -21.08 14.49
CA LYS A 145 -11.12 -21.39 15.90
C LYS A 145 -9.81 -20.69 16.27
N PRO A 146 -9.64 -20.17 17.51
CA PRO A 146 -8.38 -19.58 17.95
C PRO A 146 -7.16 -20.50 17.80
N SER A 147 -7.35 -21.82 18.00
CA SER A 147 -6.30 -22.82 17.79
C SER A 147 -5.87 -22.93 16.31
N THR A 148 -6.80 -22.76 15.37
CA THR A 148 -6.49 -22.73 13.93
C THR A 148 -5.64 -21.51 13.58
N VAL A 149 -5.95 -20.34 14.15
CA VAL A 149 -5.17 -19.11 13.93
C VAL A 149 -3.73 -19.30 14.44
N ARG A 150 -3.57 -19.83 15.67
CA ARG A 150 -2.23 -20.14 16.22
C ARG A 150 -1.48 -21.18 15.39
N ALA A 151 -2.16 -22.24 14.94
CA ALA A 151 -1.54 -23.26 14.10
C ALA A 151 -1.03 -22.67 12.77
N ARG A 152 -1.79 -21.78 12.13
CA ARG A 152 -1.39 -21.09 10.89
C ARG A 152 -0.25 -20.10 11.11
N ALA A 153 -0.26 -19.33 12.20
CA ALA A 153 0.87 -18.48 12.57
C ALA A 153 2.16 -19.30 12.74
N ARG A 154 2.08 -20.39 13.50
CA ARG A 154 3.19 -21.30 13.73
C ARG A 154 3.72 -21.93 12.44
N GLU A 155 2.84 -22.38 11.55
CA GLU A 155 3.22 -22.91 10.23
C GLU A 155 3.96 -21.87 9.38
N ALA A 156 3.43 -20.64 9.30
CA ALA A 156 4.05 -19.57 8.53
C ALA A 156 5.44 -19.19 9.05
N ILE A 157 5.61 -19.16 10.38
CA ILE A 157 6.87 -18.81 11.05
C ILE A 157 7.89 -19.97 10.99
N GLY A 158 7.41 -21.20 11.03
CA GLY A 158 8.23 -22.41 11.07
C GLY A 158 8.93 -22.75 9.77
N TYR A 159 8.54 -22.12 8.67
CA TYR A 159 9.16 -22.25 7.35
C TYR A 159 9.78 -20.92 6.90
N ASP A 160 10.74 -20.94 5.97
CA ASP A 160 11.32 -19.72 5.39
C ASP A 160 10.37 -19.09 4.35
N ASN A 161 9.34 -18.40 4.85
CA ASN A 161 8.38 -17.68 4.04
C ASN A 161 8.76 -16.21 3.79
N GLN A 162 10.03 -15.84 4.03
CA GLN A 162 10.50 -14.44 4.04
C GLN A 162 9.66 -13.57 4.98
N LEU A 163 9.55 -14.00 6.24
CA LEU A 163 8.83 -13.31 7.30
C LEU A 163 9.81 -12.90 8.42
N MET A 164 9.50 -11.82 9.11
CA MET A 164 10.05 -11.50 10.41
C MET A 164 9.06 -11.99 11.46
N SER A 165 9.53 -12.77 12.41
CA SER A 165 8.69 -13.41 13.41
C SER A 165 9.12 -13.00 14.79
N LEU A 166 8.18 -12.86 15.72
CA LEU A 166 8.49 -12.62 17.13
C LEU A 166 7.59 -13.42 18.07
N GLN A 167 8.13 -13.75 19.26
CA GLN A 167 7.39 -14.37 20.36
C GLN A 167 7.17 -13.35 21.46
N ILE A 168 5.93 -13.23 21.92
CA ILE A 168 5.60 -12.57 23.19
C ILE A 168 5.31 -13.66 24.20
N ARG A 169 6.00 -13.64 25.35
CA ARG A 169 5.76 -14.52 26.49
C ARG A 169 5.83 -13.71 27.78
N GLY A 170 4.84 -13.85 28.64
CA GLY A 170 4.80 -13.17 29.94
C GLY A 170 4.94 -11.66 29.84
N GLY A 171 4.32 -11.04 28.84
CA GLY A 171 4.37 -9.59 28.64
C GLY A 171 5.71 -9.05 28.12
N ASN A 172 6.58 -9.89 27.55
CA ASN A 172 7.85 -9.45 26.96
C ASN A 172 8.13 -10.13 25.62
N VAL A 173 8.89 -9.47 24.74
CA VAL A 173 9.34 -10.06 23.48
C VAL A 173 10.57 -10.94 23.71
N THR A 174 10.40 -12.26 23.73
CA THR A 174 11.46 -13.22 24.08
C THR A 174 12.33 -13.61 22.89
N LEU A 175 11.77 -13.63 21.69
CA LEU A 175 12.46 -14.10 20.49
C LEU A 175 12.11 -13.24 19.27
N PHE A 176 13.09 -13.06 18.39
CA PHE A 176 12.90 -12.59 17.02
C PHE A 176 13.62 -13.54 16.05
N LYS A 177 13.08 -13.71 14.84
CA LYS A 177 13.70 -14.45 13.72
C LYS A 177 13.37 -13.76 12.41
N GLY A 178 14.30 -13.78 11.45
CA GLY A 178 14.07 -13.21 10.12
C GLY A 178 13.99 -11.67 10.09
N GLY A 179 13.83 -11.11 8.89
CA GLY A 179 13.87 -9.67 8.65
C GLY A 179 15.24 -9.02 8.90
N ALA A 180 15.38 -7.78 8.46
CA ALA A 180 16.59 -7.01 8.72
C ALA A 180 16.68 -6.58 10.19
N LYS A 181 17.89 -6.51 10.74
CA LYS A 181 18.14 -6.12 12.14
C LYS A 181 17.44 -4.81 12.53
N TRP A 182 17.48 -3.79 11.65
CA TRP A 182 16.82 -2.52 11.92
C TRP A 182 15.29 -2.63 12.05
N MET A 183 14.65 -3.57 11.34
CA MET A 183 13.21 -3.80 11.47
C MET A 183 12.87 -4.44 12.81
N GLN A 184 13.70 -5.39 13.27
CA GLN A 184 13.56 -5.99 14.59
C GLN A 184 13.72 -4.94 15.69
N ASP A 185 14.73 -4.08 15.59
CA ASP A 185 14.98 -3.03 16.59
C ASP A 185 13.84 -2.00 16.60
N ALA A 186 13.34 -1.60 15.43
CA ALA A 186 12.18 -0.73 15.32
C ALA A 186 10.92 -1.38 15.92
N MET A 187 10.67 -2.66 15.64
CA MET A 187 9.53 -3.39 16.21
C MET A 187 9.63 -3.53 17.73
N ARG A 188 10.82 -3.82 18.28
CA ARG A 188 11.06 -3.82 19.74
C ARG A 188 10.72 -2.46 20.34
N GLY A 189 11.20 -1.39 19.72
CA GLY A 189 10.92 -0.02 20.16
C GLY A 189 9.43 0.32 20.12
N MET A 190 8.73 -0.04 19.03
CA MET A 190 7.29 0.13 18.89
C MET A 190 6.51 -0.60 20.00
N LEU A 191 6.86 -1.86 20.30
CA LEU A 191 6.16 -2.70 21.27
C LEU A 191 6.49 -2.34 22.73
N SER A 192 7.67 -1.78 23.00
CA SER A 192 8.21 -1.56 24.35
C SER A 192 7.26 -0.87 25.32
N SER A 193 6.41 0.04 24.83
CA SER A 193 5.52 0.84 25.68
C SER A 193 4.22 0.13 26.08
N PHE A 194 3.93 -1.05 25.53
CA PHE A 194 2.66 -1.73 25.78
C PHE A 194 2.74 -3.28 25.77
N VAL A 195 3.90 -3.87 25.50
CA VAL A 195 4.06 -5.34 25.39
C VAL A 195 3.66 -6.06 26.67
N GLU A 196 3.82 -5.43 27.84
CA GLU A 196 3.42 -6.00 29.14
C GLU A 196 1.92 -6.32 29.25
N PHE A 197 1.09 -5.65 28.45
CA PHE A 197 -0.37 -5.83 28.44
C PHE A 197 -0.85 -6.84 27.38
N LEU A 198 0.07 -7.35 26.54
CA LEU A 198 -0.26 -8.30 25.48
C LEU A 198 -0.19 -9.75 25.99
N PRO A 199 -1.07 -10.63 25.49
CA PRO A 199 -1.00 -12.05 25.82
C PRO A 199 0.16 -12.75 25.11
N ASP A 200 0.41 -13.99 25.51
CA ASP A 200 1.36 -14.85 24.82
C ASP A 200 0.90 -15.10 23.37
N MET A 201 1.77 -14.79 22.41
CA MET A 201 1.46 -14.92 20.98
C MET A 201 2.73 -15.07 20.15
N ASP A 202 2.56 -15.70 18.97
CA ASP A 202 3.55 -15.73 17.91
C ASP A 202 3.02 -14.86 16.77
N LEU A 203 3.81 -13.85 16.37
CA LEU A 203 3.42 -12.89 15.35
C LEU A 203 4.33 -13.02 14.14
N ALA A 204 3.74 -13.00 12.95
CA ALA A 204 4.41 -13.13 11.67
C ALA A 204 4.23 -11.83 10.86
N PHE A 205 5.34 -11.16 10.55
CA PHE A 205 5.39 -9.90 9.82
C PHE A 205 5.99 -10.11 8.44
N ASN A 206 5.29 -9.64 7.42
CA ASN A 206 5.79 -9.57 6.07
C ASN A 206 6.99 -8.61 5.97
N VAL A 207 8.10 -9.08 5.39
CA VAL A 207 9.30 -8.26 5.16
C VAL A 207 9.38 -7.70 3.74
N ASN A 208 8.53 -8.21 2.84
CA ASN A 208 8.47 -7.79 1.45
C ASN A 208 7.46 -6.65 1.26
N ASP A 209 7.55 -5.98 0.11
CA ASP A 209 6.63 -4.92 -0.28
C ASP A 209 5.27 -5.52 -0.68
N GLU A 210 5.28 -6.68 -1.31
CA GLU A 210 4.12 -7.39 -1.82
C GLU A 210 3.26 -8.03 -0.72
N SER A 211 1.94 -7.90 -0.84
CA SER A 211 0.94 -8.55 0.03
C SER A 211 0.97 -10.07 -0.05
N ARG A 212 0.50 -10.76 1.00
CA ARG A 212 0.79 -12.18 1.26
C ARG A 212 -0.44 -13.09 1.35
N VAL A 213 -1.61 -12.57 1.67
CA VAL A 213 -2.80 -13.39 2.00
C VAL A 213 -3.92 -13.11 1.00
N VAL A 214 -4.21 -14.05 0.12
CA VAL A 214 -5.25 -13.94 -0.91
C VAL A 214 -6.32 -14.99 -0.64
N VAL A 215 -7.39 -14.64 0.05
CA VAL A 215 -8.46 -15.59 0.35
C VAL A 215 -9.50 -15.55 -0.77
N PRO A 216 -9.79 -16.66 -1.47
CA PRO A 216 -10.84 -16.69 -2.48
C PRO A 216 -12.17 -16.16 -1.94
N HIS A 217 -12.94 -15.47 -2.79
CA HIS A 217 -14.16 -14.79 -2.37
C HIS A 217 -15.13 -15.68 -1.58
N ASP A 218 -15.43 -16.88 -2.08
CA ASP A 218 -16.38 -17.81 -1.45
C ASP A 218 -15.91 -18.26 -0.06
N ASP A 219 -14.60 -18.40 0.13
CA ASP A 219 -14.02 -18.70 1.45
C ASP A 219 -14.13 -17.51 2.39
N MET A 220 -13.84 -16.30 1.89
CA MET A 220 -13.98 -15.07 2.65
C MET A 220 -15.42 -14.83 3.10
N VAL A 221 -16.40 -15.03 2.23
CA VAL A 221 -17.83 -14.90 2.57
C VAL A 221 -18.20 -15.88 3.68
N ARG A 222 -17.80 -17.15 3.60
CA ARG A 222 -18.08 -18.14 4.65
C ARG A 222 -17.41 -17.79 5.99
N LEU A 223 -16.19 -17.25 5.94
CA LEU A 223 -15.47 -16.81 7.13
C LEU A 223 -16.17 -15.63 7.80
N VAL A 224 -16.54 -14.60 7.02
CA VAL A 224 -17.22 -13.40 7.53
C VAL A 224 -18.63 -13.69 8.01
N GLU A 225 -19.38 -14.53 7.30
CA GLU A 225 -20.72 -14.97 7.71
C GLU A 225 -20.65 -15.64 9.08
N ARG A 226 -19.81 -16.68 9.22
CA ARG A 226 -19.61 -17.36 10.50
C ARG A 226 -19.09 -16.42 11.59
N ALA A 227 -18.19 -15.50 11.25
CA ALA A 227 -17.70 -14.51 12.19
C ALA A 227 -18.84 -13.70 12.79
N ARG A 228 -19.67 -13.09 11.93
CA ARG A 228 -20.73 -12.17 12.34
C ARG A 228 -21.90 -12.88 13.01
N THR A 229 -22.41 -13.94 12.40
CA THR A 229 -23.67 -14.56 12.83
C THR A 229 -23.51 -15.60 13.94
N VAL A 230 -22.30 -16.13 14.14
CA VAL A 230 -22.03 -17.12 15.18
C VAL A 230 -21.14 -16.54 16.27
N ASN A 231 -19.86 -16.25 15.97
CA ASN A 231 -18.87 -16.04 17.02
C ASN A 231 -18.91 -14.62 17.63
N MET A 232 -19.08 -13.58 16.81
CA MET A 232 -19.22 -12.19 17.27
C MET A 232 -20.58 -11.97 17.94
N ALA A 233 -21.67 -12.48 17.35
CA ALA A 233 -22.99 -12.45 17.97
C ALA A 233 -23.00 -13.11 19.36
N ALA A 234 -22.36 -14.29 19.50
CA ALA A 234 -22.22 -14.95 20.79
C ALA A 234 -21.39 -14.13 21.79
N ALA A 235 -20.31 -13.47 21.34
CA ALA A 235 -19.51 -12.61 22.20
C ALA A 235 -20.29 -11.36 22.68
N ASN A 236 -21.13 -10.79 21.82
CA ASN A 236 -21.99 -9.67 22.17
C ASN A 236 -23.08 -10.07 23.19
N ALA A 237 -23.67 -11.25 23.01
CA ALA A 237 -24.74 -11.77 23.87
C ALA A 237 -24.24 -12.35 25.21
N ALA A 238 -22.92 -12.42 25.42
CA ALA A 238 -22.33 -13.04 26.61
C ALA A 238 -22.69 -12.26 27.89
N LYS A 239 -23.39 -12.93 28.81
CA LYS A 239 -23.83 -12.35 30.10
C LYS A 239 -22.70 -12.17 31.11
N SER A 240 -21.67 -13.00 31.03
CA SER A 240 -20.50 -12.98 31.90
C SER A 240 -19.23 -12.88 31.07
N LEU A 241 -18.60 -11.71 31.09
CA LEU A 241 -17.37 -11.44 30.36
C LEU A 241 -16.17 -11.56 31.31
N ARG A 242 -15.06 -12.13 30.81
CA ARG A 242 -13.78 -12.15 31.52
C ARG A 242 -12.91 -10.99 31.02
N ASN A 243 -12.40 -10.16 31.93
CA ASN A 243 -11.40 -9.14 31.62
C ASN A 243 -9.99 -9.73 31.69
N GLY A 244 -9.67 -10.66 30.78
CA GLY A 244 -8.38 -11.34 30.75
C GLY A 244 -8.24 -12.28 29.56
N PHE A 245 -7.02 -12.37 29.05
CA PHE A 245 -6.67 -13.30 27.99
C PHE A 245 -6.54 -14.73 28.53
N THR A 246 -6.57 -15.71 27.62
CA THR A 246 -6.31 -17.11 27.99
C THR A 246 -4.85 -17.27 28.40
N GLU A 247 -4.62 -17.72 29.62
CA GLU A 247 -3.27 -18.04 30.11
C GLU A 247 -2.72 -19.26 29.37
N LYS A 248 -1.43 -19.20 29.01
CA LYS A 248 -0.67 -20.25 28.34
C LYS A 248 -1.46 -21.00 27.24
N PRO A 249 -1.90 -20.30 26.18
CA PRO A 249 -2.77 -20.90 25.17
C PRO A 249 -2.07 -22.09 24.47
N GLU A 250 -2.82 -23.17 24.27
CA GLU A 250 -2.32 -24.39 23.61
C GLU A 250 -1.80 -24.11 22.20
N GLY A 251 -0.69 -24.77 21.84
CA GLY A 251 -0.05 -24.68 20.53
C GLY A 251 1.08 -23.66 20.42
N LEU A 252 1.38 -22.90 21.48
CA LEU A 252 2.58 -22.06 21.57
C LEU A 252 3.77 -22.83 22.14
N ASN A 253 4.97 -22.54 21.65
CA ASN A 253 6.23 -23.06 22.17
C ASN A 253 6.78 -22.13 23.27
N TYR A 254 7.23 -22.69 24.40
CA TYR A 254 7.80 -21.94 25.55
C TYR A 254 9.30 -22.19 25.78
N ASP A 255 9.97 -22.95 24.90
CA ASP A 255 11.39 -23.28 24.95
C ASP A 255 12.27 -22.21 24.26
N ASN A 256 11.75 -21.00 24.06
CA ASN A 256 12.42 -19.90 23.36
C ASN A 256 12.93 -20.28 21.94
N ARG A 257 12.17 -21.11 21.22
CA ARG A 257 12.38 -21.45 19.81
C ARG A 257 11.07 -21.43 19.05
N PHE A 258 11.16 -21.28 17.73
CA PHE A 258 10.03 -21.53 16.83
C PHE A 258 10.05 -22.99 16.38
N ASP A 259 8.87 -23.61 16.31
CA ASP A 259 8.71 -24.96 15.77
C ASP A 259 9.03 -24.94 14.27
N GLU A 260 9.90 -25.83 13.80
CA GLU A 260 10.23 -25.92 12.38
C GLU A 260 9.15 -26.66 11.59
N PHE A 261 8.88 -26.19 10.38
CA PHE A 261 7.99 -26.81 9.42
C PHE A 261 8.78 -27.15 8.16
N LYS A 262 8.51 -28.32 7.56
CA LYS A 262 9.20 -28.77 6.34
C LYS A 262 8.41 -28.46 5.07
N GLN A 263 7.18 -27.98 5.21
CA GLN A 263 6.29 -27.60 4.11
C GLN A 263 5.68 -26.24 4.40
N THR A 264 5.26 -25.56 3.34
CA THR A 264 4.55 -24.27 3.41
C THR A 264 3.41 -24.27 2.42
N ARG A 265 2.33 -23.54 2.75
CA ARG A 265 1.23 -23.22 1.83
C ARG A 265 1.45 -21.92 1.05
N PHE A 266 2.59 -21.24 1.27
CA PHE A 266 2.96 -20.07 0.48
C PHE A 266 3.57 -20.51 -0.85
N ASN A 267 3.01 -20.01 -1.95
CA ASN A 267 3.51 -20.24 -3.29
C ASN A 267 4.19 -18.98 -3.81
N ALA A 268 5.40 -19.13 -4.37
CA ALA A 268 6.20 -18.02 -4.87
C ALA A 268 6.14 -17.93 -6.41
N PHE A 269 5.71 -16.78 -6.92
CA PHE A 269 5.58 -16.47 -8.34
C PHE A 269 6.26 -15.13 -8.70
N PRO A 270 7.58 -14.96 -8.42
CA PRO A 270 8.26 -13.73 -8.76
C PRO A 270 8.25 -13.48 -10.27
N HIS A 271 8.17 -12.20 -10.68
CA HIS A 271 8.28 -11.75 -12.07
C HIS A 271 7.24 -12.37 -13.04
N GLN A 272 6.02 -12.61 -12.56
CA GLN A 272 4.90 -13.17 -13.33
C GLN A 272 3.63 -12.32 -13.19
N ALA A 273 2.68 -12.45 -14.12
CA ALA A 273 1.40 -11.76 -14.02
C ALA A 273 0.57 -12.33 -12.87
N VAL A 274 0.07 -11.44 -12.00
CA VAL A 274 -0.61 -11.84 -10.76
C VAL A 274 -2.04 -11.30 -10.64
N TRP A 275 -2.57 -10.65 -11.67
CA TRP A 275 -3.95 -10.16 -11.68
C TRP A 275 -4.97 -11.26 -11.38
N THR A 276 -4.79 -12.45 -11.98
CA THR A 276 -5.70 -13.60 -11.80
C THR A 276 -5.74 -14.10 -10.37
N HIS A 277 -4.61 -14.09 -9.66
CA HIS A 277 -4.55 -14.41 -8.24
C HIS A 277 -5.21 -13.30 -7.41
N SER A 278 -4.82 -12.04 -7.65
CA SER A 278 -5.27 -10.87 -6.89
C SER A 278 -6.78 -10.67 -6.93
N ARG A 279 -7.41 -10.92 -8.08
CA ARG A 279 -8.87 -10.77 -8.26
C ARG A 279 -9.69 -11.94 -7.69
N THR A 280 -9.08 -13.06 -7.27
CA THR A 280 -9.85 -14.21 -6.74
C THR A 280 -10.64 -13.87 -5.47
N SER A 281 -10.15 -12.92 -4.68
CA SER A 281 -10.83 -12.38 -3.49
C SER A 281 -11.99 -11.43 -3.83
N CYS A 282 -12.09 -10.97 -5.08
CA CYS A 282 -13.17 -10.09 -5.53
C CYS A 282 -14.48 -10.87 -5.74
N PRO A 283 -15.63 -10.24 -5.45
CA PRO A 283 -16.96 -10.81 -5.72
C PRO A 283 -17.14 -11.24 -7.18
N PRO A 284 -17.77 -12.39 -7.48
CA PRO A 284 -17.98 -12.86 -8.85
C PRO A 284 -18.71 -11.89 -9.78
N ASP A 285 -19.55 -11.02 -9.22
CA ASP A 285 -20.32 -9.98 -9.91
C ASP A 285 -19.58 -8.63 -10.04
N SER A 286 -18.37 -8.52 -9.49
CA SER A 286 -17.56 -7.30 -9.58
C SER A 286 -16.94 -7.08 -10.97
N PRO A 287 -16.63 -5.82 -11.35
CA PRO A 287 -15.96 -5.52 -12.61
C PRO A 287 -14.66 -6.30 -12.86
N ALA A 288 -13.86 -6.54 -11.81
CA ALA A 288 -12.64 -7.33 -11.92
C ALA A 288 -12.87 -8.82 -12.27
N ARG A 289 -14.09 -9.31 -12.12
CA ARG A 289 -14.49 -10.70 -12.36
C ARG A 289 -15.24 -10.93 -13.66
N ILE A 290 -15.43 -9.88 -14.47
CA ILE A 290 -15.93 -10.00 -15.85
C ILE A 290 -15.06 -11.02 -16.61
N LEU A 291 -15.73 -11.86 -17.40
CA LEU A 291 -15.11 -12.97 -18.11
C LEU A 291 -14.60 -12.54 -19.49
N GLU A 292 -15.42 -11.78 -20.24
CA GLU A 292 -15.08 -11.29 -21.57
C GLU A 292 -14.26 -10.00 -21.47
N GLU A 293 -13.03 -9.99 -21.98
CA GLU A 293 -12.16 -8.81 -21.91
C GLU A 293 -12.75 -7.59 -22.64
N ALA A 294 -13.52 -7.82 -23.71
CA ALA A 294 -14.21 -6.77 -24.46
C ALA A 294 -15.29 -6.06 -23.64
N GLU A 295 -15.73 -6.65 -22.52
CA GLU A 295 -16.74 -6.10 -21.62
C GLU A 295 -16.12 -5.40 -20.40
N TYR A 296 -14.79 -5.37 -20.29
CA TYR A 296 -14.12 -4.76 -19.13
C TYR A 296 -14.45 -3.27 -19.01
N TYR A 297 -14.88 -2.87 -17.82
CA TYR A 297 -15.09 -1.49 -17.45
C TYR A 297 -14.58 -1.21 -16.04
N ASP A 298 -14.12 0.00 -15.79
CA ASP A 298 -13.88 0.49 -14.43
C ASP A 298 -15.14 1.18 -13.91
N ALA A 299 -15.50 0.95 -12.65
CA ALA A 299 -16.67 1.57 -12.00
C ALA A 299 -16.38 3.02 -11.55
N VAL A 300 -15.98 3.87 -12.51
CA VAL A 300 -15.54 5.26 -12.27
C VAL A 300 -16.62 6.13 -11.64
N ASP A 301 -17.90 5.80 -11.80
CA ASP A 301 -19.01 6.49 -11.14
C ASP A 301 -18.94 6.37 -9.60
N GLN A 302 -18.31 5.30 -9.09
CA GLN A 302 -18.18 5.05 -7.66
C GLN A 302 -17.05 5.84 -6.98
N TYR A 303 -16.14 6.45 -7.75
CA TYR A 303 -14.99 7.16 -7.18
C TYR A 303 -14.55 8.44 -7.89
N ALA A 304 -14.99 8.69 -9.12
CA ALA A 304 -14.57 9.84 -9.91
C ALA A 304 -15.69 10.89 -10.04
N LEU A 305 -15.30 12.16 -10.02
CA LEU A 305 -16.15 13.34 -10.07
C LEU A 305 -15.72 14.26 -11.23
N GLY A 306 -16.71 14.64 -12.05
CA GLY A 306 -16.54 15.49 -13.22
C GLY A 306 -15.78 14.83 -14.36
N GLU A 307 -15.76 15.50 -15.51
CA GLU A 307 -15.14 15.00 -16.75
C GLU A 307 -13.62 14.77 -16.67
N LEU A 308 -12.94 15.44 -15.72
CA LEU A 308 -11.51 15.22 -15.45
C LEU A 308 -11.25 14.08 -14.46
N GLY A 309 -12.29 13.54 -13.81
CA GLY A 309 -12.20 12.38 -12.94
C GLY A 309 -11.53 12.65 -11.59
N PHE A 310 -11.87 13.74 -10.91
CA PHE A 310 -11.37 14.01 -9.55
C PHE A 310 -11.83 12.92 -8.60
N VAL A 311 -10.93 12.41 -7.76
CA VAL A 311 -11.27 11.32 -6.83
C VAL A 311 -12.07 11.87 -5.66
N TYR A 312 -13.32 11.44 -5.51
CA TYR A 312 -14.16 11.77 -4.36
C TYR A 312 -14.25 10.64 -3.33
N ASN A 313 -14.02 9.39 -3.75
CA ASN A 313 -14.02 8.22 -2.88
C ASN A 313 -12.73 7.44 -3.09
N PHE A 314 -11.77 7.63 -2.18
CA PHE A 314 -10.46 7.03 -2.31
C PHE A 314 -10.50 5.51 -2.10
N THR A 315 -11.21 5.03 -1.06
CA THR A 315 -11.42 3.60 -0.82
C THR A 315 -11.88 2.87 -2.09
N ALA A 316 -12.92 3.39 -2.78
CA ALA A 316 -13.41 2.78 -4.02
C ALA A 316 -12.42 2.88 -5.19
N MET A 317 -11.66 3.98 -5.30
CA MET A 317 -10.62 4.14 -6.32
C MET A 317 -9.45 3.16 -6.15
N SER A 318 -9.07 2.85 -4.90
CA SER A 318 -8.03 1.85 -4.59
C SER A 318 -8.54 0.41 -4.59
N ASP A 319 -9.86 0.20 -4.69
CA ASP A 319 -10.43 -1.13 -4.77
C ASP A 319 -10.20 -1.73 -6.17
N ILE A 320 -9.35 -2.76 -6.23
CA ILE A 320 -9.03 -3.40 -7.49
C ILE A 320 -10.24 -4.16 -8.06
N CYS A 321 -11.20 -4.53 -7.23
CA CYS A 321 -12.41 -5.22 -7.66
C CYS A 321 -13.29 -4.33 -8.54
N LEU A 322 -13.12 -3.00 -8.45
CA LEU A 322 -13.84 -2.00 -9.22
C LEU A 322 -13.08 -1.48 -10.45
N SER A 323 -11.79 -1.82 -10.60
CA SER A 323 -10.91 -1.23 -11.62
C SER A 323 -10.06 -2.28 -12.36
N PRO A 324 -10.66 -3.12 -13.22
CA PRO A 324 -9.94 -4.11 -14.03
C PRO A 324 -8.84 -3.54 -14.91
N SER A 325 -8.87 -2.25 -15.27
CA SER A 325 -7.79 -1.61 -16.02
C SER A 325 -6.44 -1.63 -15.29
N LEU A 326 -6.43 -1.79 -13.96
CA LEU A 326 -5.20 -1.92 -13.16
C LEU A 326 -4.37 -3.14 -13.58
N SER A 327 -5.01 -4.20 -14.08
CA SER A 327 -4.35 -5.41 -14.59
C SER A 327 -3.24 -5.13 -15.62
N SER A 328 -3.42 -4.10 -16.45
CA SER A 328 -2.51 -3.71 -17.53
C SER A 328 -1.93 -2.30 -17.37
N THR A 329 -2.26 -1.60 -16.28
CA THR A 329 -1.81 -0.22 -16.04
C THR A 329 -1.02 -0.06 -14.73
N TYR A 330 -0.86 -1.12 -13.95
CA TYR A 330 -0.14 -1.09 -12.67
C TYR A 330 0.90 -2.22 -12.57
N GLY A 331 2.15 -1.83 -12.26
CA GLY A 331 3.31 -2.75 -12.33
C GLY A 331 3.25 -3.96 -11.39
N PHE A 332 2.62 -3.82 -10.22
CA PHE A 332 2.42 -4.92 -9.27
C PHE A 332 1.64 -6.08 -9.91
N PHE A 333 0.63 -5.81 -10.73
CA PHE A 333 -0.16 -6.86 -11.38
C PHE A 333 0.50 -7.42 -12.64
N GLU A 334 1.33 -6.60 -13.30
CA GLU A 334 2.11 -7.04 -14.45
C GLU A 334 3.14 -8.09 -14.00
N ARG A 335 4.05 -7.72 -13.09
CA ARG A 335 5.13 -8.58 -12.58
C ARG A 335 5.70 -8.02 -11.27
N PRO A 336 5.25 -8.43 -10.10
CA PRO A 336 5.87 -8.07 -8.83
C PRO A 336 7.28 -8.71 -8.69
N ASN A 337 8.13 -8.16 -7.81
CA ASN A 337 9.51 -8.66 -7.63
C ASN A 337 9.53 -9.92 -6.75
N ALA A 338 8.91 -9.84 -5.58
CA ALA A 338 8.87 -10.90 -4.59
C ALA A 338 7.41 -11.26 -4.27
N TYR A 339 6.77 -12.04 -5.14
CA TYR A 339 5.39 -12.45 -4.92
C TYR A 339 5.31 -13.84 -4.31
N GLY A 340 4.95 -13.89 -3.03
CA GLY A 340 4.71 -15.14 -2.31
C GLY A 340 3.38 -15.04 -1.59
N ILE A 341 2.41 -15.87 -1.95
CA ILE A 341 1.06 -15.78 -1.40
C ILE A 341 0.59 -17.10 -0.81
N VAL A 342 -0.30 -17.02 0.17
CA VAL A 342 -1.10 -18.14 0.65
C VAL A 342 -2.57 -17.89 0.32
N GLN A 343 -3.29 -18.96 -0.01
CA GLN A 343 -4.72 -18.87 -0.39
C GLN A 343 -5.69 -19.15 0.76
N ASP A 344 -5.14 -19.48 1.93
CA ASP A 344 -5.85 -19.62 3.19
C ASP A 344 -5.70 -18.35 4.02
N LEU A 345 -6.69 -18.05 4.87
CA LEU A 345 -6.58 -16.94 5.83
C LEU A 345 -5.48 -17.20 6.90
N PHE A 346 -4.31 -16.57 6.73
CA PHE A 346 -3.20 -16.61 7.67
C PHE A 346 -3.03 -15.25 8.37
N PRO A 347 -2.63 -15.22 9.66
CA PRO A 347 -2.43 -13.98 10.40
C PRO A 347 -1.07 -13.35 10.09
N ILE A 348 -0.91 -12.83 8.86
CA ILE A 348 0.31 -12.15 8.42
C ILE A 348 0.12 -10.64 8.52
N PHE A 349 1.04 -9.99 9.23
CA PHE A 349 1.06 -8.54 9.39
C PHE A 349 1.89 -7.89 8.28
N SER A 350 1.30 -6.96 7.52
CA SER A 350 1.96 -6.24 6.43
C SER A 350 1.89 -4.73 6.66
N GLN A 351 2.92 -4.01 6.18
CA GLN A 351 2.98 -2.55 6.33
C GLN A 351 1.97 -1.83 5.42
N SER A 352 1.63 -2.48 4.31
CA SER A 352 0.56 -2.08 3.40
C SER A 352 0.01 -3.30 2.67
N LYS A 353 -1.16 -3.17 2.04
CA LYS A 353 -1.71 -4.22 1.18
C LYS A 353 -2.50 -3.69 -0.02
N ILE A 354 -2.69 -4.54 -1.02
CA ILE A 354 -3.74 -4.35 -2.02
C ILE A 354 -5.11 -4.60 -1.37
N SER A 355 -6.13 -3.82 -1.74
CA SER A 355 -7.49 -3.85 -1.20
C SER A 355 -8.10 -5.25 -1.10
N SER A 356 -7.93 -6.10 -2.12
CA SER A 356 -8.48 -7.46 -2.14
C SER A 356 -7.75 -8.47 -1.24
N TYR A 357 -6.60 -8.10 -0.67
CA TYR A 357 -5.80 -9.01 0.15
C TYR A 357 -6.25 -8.97 1.61
N SER A 358 -5.96 -10.03 2.35
CA SER A 358 -6.39 -10.23 3.75
C SER A 358 -5.24 -10.10 4.76
N ASP A 359 -4.11 -9.52 4.35
CA ASP A 359 -3.03 -9.15 5.27
C ASP A 359 -3.54 -8.20 6.37
N ILE A 360 -3.01 -8.35 7.59
CA ILE A 360 -3.32 -7.48 8.72
C ILE A 360 -2.39 -6.26 8.67
N ILE A 361 -2.96 -5.07 8.53
CA ILE A 361 -2.16 -3.84 8.41
C ILE A 361 -1.66 -3.37 9.78
N TYR A 362 -0.39 -2.99 9.85
CA TYR A 362 0.22 -2.37 11.03
C TYR A 362 1.04 -1.13 10.65
N PRO A 363 1.29 -0.21 11.61
CA PRO A 363 2.12 0.96 11.33
C PRO A 363 3.51 0.56 10.86
N SER A 364 3.96 1.12 9.75
CA SER A 364 5.25 0.79 9.16
C SER A 364 6.42 1.13 10.10
N PRO A 365 7.32 0.17 10.42
CA PRO A 365 8.54 0.44 11.16
C PRO A 365 9.48 1.41 10.43
N TRP A 366 9.32 1.56 9.11
CA TRP A 366 10.06 2.53 8.30
C TRP A 366 9.80 3.97 8.78
N TYR A 367 8.52 4.32 8.98
CA TYR A 367 8.15 5.64 9.49
C TYR A 367 8.52 5.79 10.97
N TRP A 368 8.30 4.75 11.79
CA TRP A 368 8.63 4.81 13.22
C TRP A 368 10.13 5.00 13.45
N ALA A 369 10.97 4.30 12.69
CA ALA A 369 12.43 4.43 12.77
C ALA A 369 12.98 5.70 12.10
N GLY A 370 12.12 6.58 11.59
CA GLY A 370 12.54 7.85 11.00
C GLY A 370 13.46 7.68 9.78
N LYS A 371 13.27 6.63 8.97
CA LYS A 371 14.13 6.35 7.81
C LYS A 371 14.13 7.46 6.76
N VAL A 372 13.06 8.25 6.72
CA VAL A 372 12.93 9.45 5.90
C VAL A 372 12.42 10.57 6.82
N PRO A 373 13.31 11.29 7.52
CA PRO A 373 12.90 12.34 8.46
C PRO A 373 12.34 13.55 7.72
N TYR A 374 11.53 14.33 8.43
CA TYR A 374 11.19 15.69 8.03
C TYR A 374 12.18 16.65 8.66
N GLU A 375 12.78 17.52 7.86
CA GLU A 375 13.76 18.54 8.27
C GLU A 375 13.15 19.92 8.00
N GLU A 376 12.68 20.58 9.06
CA GLU A 376 11.93 21.85 8.96
C GLU A 376 12.78 23.00 8.42
N ASP A 377 14.08 23.02 8.71
CA ASP A 377 15.05 23.99 8.21
C ASP A 377 15.21 23.93 6.69
N LYS A 378 14.90 22.78 6.09
CA LYS A 378 14.92 22.56 4.64
C LYS A 378 13.57 22.75 3.97
N ASP A 379 12.55 23.20 4.71
CA ASP A 379 11.18 23.40 4.23
C ASP A 379 10.80 24.89 4.20
N PRO A 380 11.03 25.58 3.06
CA PRO A 380 10.74 27.01 2.94
C PRO A 380 9.28 27.35 3.22
N ALA A 381 9.00 28.59 3.59
CA ALA A 381 7.63 29.10 3.64
C ALA A 381 6.93 28.94 2.27
N TRP A 382 5.62 28.70 2.26
CA TRP A 382 4.83 28.47 1.04
C TRP A 382 5.09 29.52 -0.06
N GLY A 383 5.16 30.80 0.31
CA GLY A 383 5.43 31.90 -0.62
C GLY A 383 6.79 31.83 -1.33
N ASN A 384 7.77 31.13 -0.75
CA ASN A 384 9.13 31.00 -1.29
C ASN A 384 9.34 29.69 -2.07
N LYS A 385 8.31 28.85 -2.20
CA LYS A 385 8.37 27.59 -2.94
C LYS A 385 8.08 27.80 -4.43
N LEU A 386 8.61 26.91 -5.26
CA LEU A 386 8.37 26.90 -6.71
C LEU A 386 6.95 26.43 -7.03
N ASP A 387 6.27 27.17 -7.91
CA ASP A 387 4.93 26.86 -8.46
C ASP A 387 4.98 25.73 -9.50
N ARG A 388 5.44 24.55 -9.09
CA ARG A 388 5.49 23.35 -9.94
C ARG A 388 5.06 22.11 -9.19
N LEU A 389 4.59 21.12 -9.95
CA LEU A 389 4.45 19.73 -9.54
C LEU A 389 5.80 19.03 -9.66
N TYR A 390 6.28 18.48 -8.55
CA TYR A 390 7.57 17.82 -8.47
C TYR A 390 7.47 16.33 -8.18
N TRP A 391 8.30 15.54 -8.87
CA TRP A 391 8.59 14.16 -8.52
C TRP A 391 9.96 13.72 -9.03
N ARG A 392 10.71 13.05 -8.15
CA ARG A 392 11.94 12.34 -8.48
C ARG A 392 11.88 10.94 -7.90
N GLY A 393 12.25 9.93 -8.68
CA GLY A 393 12.28 8.56 -8.19
C GLY A 393 12.76 7.53 -9.21
N SER A 394 12.78 6.27 -8.80
CA SER A 394 13.17 5.14 -9.65
C SER A 394 11.98 4.49 -10.34
N THR A 395 12.22 3.70 -11.38
CA THR A 395 11.22 2.88 -12.11
C THR A 395 10.65 1.70 -11.31
N THR A 396 10.79 1.70 -9.99
CA THR A 396 10.26 0.63 -9.13
C THR A 396 8.74 0.56 -9.20
N GLY A 397 8.19 -0.63 -8.97
CA GLY A 397 6.75 -0.88 -8.98
C GLY A 397 6.34 -2.13 -9.72
N GLY A 398 7.29 -2.81 -10.35
CA GLY A 398 7.16 -4.10 -10.99
C GLY A 398 8.45 -4.41 -11.77
N PHE A 399 8.73 -5.68 -11.99
CA PHE A 399 9.81 -6.18 -12.81
C PHE A 399 9.42 -6.19 -14.30
N SER A 400 10.01 -5.36 -15.13
CA SER A 400 9.67 -5.34 -16.56
C SER A 400 10.55 -6.26 -17.40
N ARG A 401 9.93 -6.87 -18.42
CA ARG A 401 10.58 -7.70 -19.44
C ARG A 401 9.76 -7.61 -20.73
N ASN A 402 10.42 -7.67 -21.89
CA ASN A 402 9.78 -7.63 -23.22
C ASN A 402 8.79 -6.45 -23.40
N GLY A 403 9.20 -5.24 -23.03
CA GLY A 403 8.42 -4.01 -23.15
C GLY A 403 7.35 -3.81 -22.08
N GLY A 404 7.30 -4.69 -21.06
CA GLY A 404 6.27 -4.67 -20.01
C GLY A 404 6.24 -3.38 -19.18
N TRP A 405 7.35 -2.62 -19.14
CA TRP A 405 7.43 -1.34 -18.44
C TRP A 405 6.40 -0.31 -18.93
N ARG A 406 5.91 -0.42 -20.17
CA ARG A 406 4.86 0.47 -20.72
C ARG A 406 3.50 0.32 -20.02
N ARG A 407 3.30 -0.81 -19.33
CA ARG A 407 2.12 -1.12 -18.52
C ARG A 407 2.29 -0.73 -17.04
N GLN A 408 3.45 -0.23 -16.63
CA GLN A 408 3.70 0.09 -15.22
C GLN A 408 3.29 1.52 -14.87
N HIS A 409 2.69 1.70 -13.69
CA HIS A 409 2.00 2.94 -13.30
C HIS A 409 2.92 4.16 -13.25
N ARG A 410 4.19 4.02 -12.79
CA ARG A 410 5.12 5.15 -12.74
C ARG A 410 5.49 5.62 -14.14
N GLN A 411 5.83 4.69 -15.02
CA GLN A 411 6.21 4.93 -16.39
C GLN A 411 5.08 5.58 -17.15
N ARG A 412 3.84 5.08 -16.97
CA ARG A 412 2.64 5.68 -17.57
C ARG A 412 2.43 7.12 -17.10
N LEU A 413 2.52 7.38 -15.80
CA LEU A 413 2.29 8.72 -15.26
C LEU A 413 3.39 9.70 -15.70
N VAL A 414 4.67 9.32 -15.62
CA VAL A 414 5.79 10.15 -16.07
C VAL A 414 5.72 10.41 -17.58
N THR A 415 5.35 9.41 -18.38
CA THR A 415 5.11 9.57 -19.83
C THR A 415 4.00 10.58 -20.07
N LYS A 416 2.84 10.41 -19.40
CA LYS A 416 1.66 11.27 -19.57
C LYS A 416 1.97 12.73 -19.20
N LEU A 417 2.68 12.96 -18.10
CA LEU A 417 3.03 14.31 -17.65
C LEU A 417 4.06 15.00 -18.57
N ASN A 418 4.92 14.25 -19.26
CA ASN A 418 5.91 14.80 -20.18
C ASN A 418 5.52 14.70 -21.66
N ALA A 419 4.31 14.23 -21.97
CA ALA A 419 3.82 14.09 -23.33
C ALA A 419 3.64 15.46 -24.03
N ARG A 420 3.66 15.44 -25.36
CA ARG A 420 3.42 16.61 -26.22
C ARG A 420 2.04 16.57 -26.88
N ASP A 421 1.11 15.86 -26.25
CA ASP A 421 -0.28 15.69 -26.69
C ASP A 421 -1.19 16.81 -26.14
N GLN A 422 -2.50 16.65 -26.33
CA GLN A 422 -3.50 17.54 -25.73
C GLN A 422 -3.72 17.19 -24.24
N ALA A 423 -3.99 18.21 -23.45
CA ALA A 423 -4.43 18.10 -22.07
C ALA A 423 -5.84 18.68 -21.95
N ARG A 424 -6.60 18.18 -20.96
CA ARG A 424 -7.90 18.74 -20.58
C ARG A 424 -7.72 19.50 -19.27
N ILE A 425 -8.20 20.75 -19.24
CA ILE A 425 -8.17 21.63 -18.07
C ILE A 425 -9.57 22.15 -17.76
N LEU A 426 -9.79 22.63 -16.54
CA LEU A 426 -10.99 23.37 -16.18
C LEU A 426 -10.77 24.88 -16.33
N VAL A 427 -11.73 25.54 -16.97
CA VAL A 427 -11.75 27.00 -17.13
C VAL A 427 -13.06 27.54 -16.59
N ASN A 428 -13.01 28.63 -15.82
CA ASN A 428 -14.21 29.34 -15.40
C ASN A 428 -14.73 30.19 -16.56
N THR A 429 -15.92 29.86 -17.06
CA THR A 429 -16.66 30.60 -18.10
C THR A 429 -17.78 31.47 -17.54
N GLY A 430 -17.96 31.44 -16.22
CA GLY A 430 -18.90 32.29 -15.50
C GLY A 430 -18.25 33.55 -14.95
N THR A 431 -18.91 34.18 -13.99
CA THR A 431 -18.36 35.30 -13.22
C THR A 431 -17.65 34.80 -11.96
N GLU A 432 -16.98 35.67 -11.20
CA GLU A 432 -16.39 35.28 -9.92
C GLU A 432 -17.43 34.86 -8.89
N SER A 433 -18.60 35.52 -8.87
CA SER A 433 -19.72 35.24 -7.97
C SER A 433 -20.61 34.09 -8.44
N ASN A 434 -20.67 33.84 -9.74
CA ASN A 434 -21.42 32.74 -10.33
C ASN A 434 -20.50 31.97 -11.29
N GLN A 435 -19.62 31.17 -10.71
CA GLN A 435 -18.62 30.40 -11.43
C GLN A 435 -19.27 29.29 -12.26
N LYS A 436 -18.72 29.05 -13.46
CA LYS A 436 -19.13 27.96 -14.35
C LYS A 436 -17.90 27.29 -14.93
N TRP A 437 -17.49 26.18 -14.32
CA TRP A 437 -16.30 25.45 -14.73
C TRP A 437 -16.60 24.49 -15.88
N THR A 438 -15.90 24.65 -16.99
CA THR A 438 -16.03 23.81 -18.18
C THR A 438 -14.68 23.25 -18.59
N VAL A 439 -14.68 22.04 -19.14
CA VAL A 439 -13.47 21.44 -19.69
C VAL A 439 -13.05 22.11 -20.99
N LYS A 440 -11.75 22.38 -21.14
CA LYS A 440 -11.13 22.88 -22.35
C LYS A 440 -9.92 22.01 -22.71
N GLU A 441 -9.78 21.68 -23.99
CA GLU A 441 -8.56 21.07 -24.52
C GLU A 441 -7.50 22.13 -24.82
N VAL A 442 -6.27 21.84 -24.43
CA VAL A 442 -5.11 22.72 -24.58
C VAL A 442 -3.85 21.89 -24.91
N PRO A 443 -2.87 22.43 -25.64
CA PRO A 443 -1.59 21.76 -25.79
C PRO A 443 -0.92 21.55 -24.43
N ARG A 444 -0.56 20.31 -24.07
CA ARG A 444 0.11 20.04 -22.78
C ARG A 444 1.45 20.77 -22.67
N GLY A 445 2.14 20.94 -23.80
CA GLY A 445 3.43 21.60 -23.90
C GLY A 445 3.45 23.03 -23.34
N ASP A 446 2.32 23.74 -23.44
CA ASP A 446 2.17 25.12 -22.95
C ASP A 446 2.29 25.20 -21.41
N TYR A 447 2.03 24.08 -20.72
CA TYR A 447 2.07 23.96 -19.27
C TYR A 447 3.31 23.23 -18.76
N LYS A 448 4.28 22.93 -19.63
CA LYS A 448 5.50 22.18 -19.27
C LYS A 448 6.28 22.87 -18.14
N SER A 449 6.23 24.20 -18.04
CA SER A 449 6.89 24.99 -16.99
C SER A 449 6.35 24.70 -15.58
N LEU A 450 5.17 24.10 -15.46
CA LEU A 450 4.54 23.70 -14.20
C LEU A 450 4.95 22.29 -13.74
N LEU A 451 5.71 21.54 -14.53
CA LEU A 451 6.00 20.12 -14.28
C LEU A 451 7.51 19.86 -14.15
N ASP A 452 7.90 19.17 -13.08
CA ASP A 452 9.25 18.67 -12.84
C ASP A 452 9.16 17.22 -12.32
N VAL A 453 8.72 16.32 -13.20
CA VAL A 453 8.39 14.92 -12.89
C VAL A 453 9.18 14.00 -13.80
N TYR A 454 10.14 13.28 -13.24
CA TYR A 454 11.13 12.55 -14.02
C TYR A 454 11.77 11.42 -13.20
N PHE A 455 12.23 10.37 -13.88
CA PHE A 455 13.05 9.35 -13.23
C PHE A 455 14.44 9.88 -12.88
N SER A 456 15.01 9.35 -11.80
CA SER A 456 16.44 9.49 -11.45
C SER A 456 17.23 8.21 -11.57
N HIS A 457 16.55 7.07 -11.70
CA HIS A 457 17.19 5.76 -11.79
C HIS A 457 16.27 4.77 -12.50
N ILE A 458 16.86 3.91 -13.31
CA ILE A 458 16.18 2.83 -14.03
C ILE A 458 16.65 1.49 -13.45
N GLY A 459 15.72 0.67 -13.00
CA GLY A 459 15.95 -0.66 -12.44
C GLY A 459 14.64 -1.47 -12.35
N GLN A 460 14.71 -2.69 -11.78
CA GLN A 460 13.64 -3.69 -11.82
C GLN A 460 13.21 -4.03 -13.26
N CYS A 461 14.20 -4.31 -14.09
CA CYS A 461 14.01 -4.65 -15.49
C CYS A 461 15.08 -5.66 -15.92
N ASP A 462 14.78 -6.42 -16.97
CA ASP A 462 15.84 -7.07 -17.74
C ASP A 462 16.67 -6.03 -18.52
N ASP A 463 17.84 -6.45 -19.02
CA ASP A 463 18.76 -5.54 -19.70
C ASP A 463 18.11 -4.84 -20.90
N GLY A 464 17.25 -5.55 -21.63
CA GLY A 464 16.52 -5.02 -22.79
C GLY A 464 15.59 -3.87 -22.41
N ASP A 465 14.73 -4.08 -21.42
CA ASP A 465 13.80 -3.06 -20.95
C ASP A 465 14.50 -1.93 -20.19
N CYS A 466 15.59 -2.22 -19.45
CA CYS A 466 16.39 -1.18 -18.82
C CYS A 466 17.00 -0.23 -19.85
N ASN A 467 17.56 -0.78 -20.94
CA ASN A 467 18.14 0.04 -22.02
C ASN A 467 17.05 0.82 -22.76
N ALA A 468 15.93 0.19 -23.10
CA ALA A 468 14.80 0.85 -23.74
C ALA A 468 14.24 2.01 -22.88
N GLN A 469 14.16 1.84 -21.56
CA GLN A 469 13.71 2.90 -20.66
C GLN A 469 14.71 4.06 -20.55
N LYS A 470 16.02 3.78 -20.54
CA LYS A 470 17.06 4.84 -20.55
C LYS A 470 17.01 5.67 -21.83
N GLU A 471 16.71 5.05 -22.96
CA GLU A 471 16.55 5.74 -24.24
C GLU A 471 15.24 6.54 -24.30
N PHE A 472 14.14 5.97 -23.79
CA PHE A 472 12.82 6.59 -23.85
C PHE A 472 12.64 7.76 -22.87
N PHE A 473 13.13 7.61 -21.63
CA PHE A 473 12.92 8.60 -20.58
C PHE A 473 14.08 9.59 -20.47
N THR A 474 13.75 10.86 -20.23
CA THR A 474 14.73 11.81 -19.70
C THR A 474 15.00 11.49 -18.23
N VAL A 475 16.09 10.77 -17.97
CA VAL A 475 16.59 10.51 -16.62
C VAL A 475 17.39 11.73 -16.16
N LYS A 476 17.10 12.27 -14.96
CA LYS A 476 17.95 13.30 -14.35
C LYS A 476 18.74 12.74 -13.17
N GLU A 477 19.60 13.57 -12.62
CA GLU A 477 20.33 13.27 -11.40
C GLU A 477 19.42 12.89 -10.23
N TYR A 478 20.00 12.13 -9.32
CA TYR A 478 19.40 11.86 -8.02
C TYR A 478 19.11 13.18 -7.29
N ALA A 479 17.91 13.30 -6.74
CA ALA A 479 17.55 14.37 -5.84
C ALA A 479 17.31 13.81 -4.45
N LYS A 480 17.73 14.56 -3.43
CA LYS A 480 17.49 14.16 -2.05
C LYS A 480 16.02 14.39 -1.71
N GLN A 481 15.57 13.79 -0.61
CA GLN A 481 14.18 13.92 -0.17
C GLN A 481 13.79 15.38 0.07
N GLU A 482 14.69 16.15 0.69
CA GLU A 482 14.49 17.57 1.00
C GLU A 482 14.33 18.45 -0.25
N ASP A 483 14.82 18.03 -1.42
CA ASP A 483 14.68 18.83 -2.63
C ASP A 483 13.22 18.96 -3.05
N ALA A 484 12.38 17.94 -2.77
CA ALA A 484 10.94 18.00 -2.99
C ALA A 484 10.27 19.12 -2.19
N LEU A 485 10.82 19.48 -1.02
CA LEU A 485 10.26 20.49 -0.12
C LEU A 485 10.38 21.91 -0.71
N LYS A 486 11.16 22.11 -1.77
CA LYS A 486 11.26 23.41 -2.46
C LYS A 486 10.05 23.70 -3.35
N TYR A 487 9.14 22.75 -3.53
CA TYR A 487 8.05 22.83 -4.50
C TYR A 487 6.69 22.90 -3.79
N LYS A 488 5.77 23.70 -4.33
CA LYS A 488 4.42 23.84 -3.77
C LYS A 488 3.60 22.56 -3.95
N HIS A 489 3.75 21.85 -5.07
CA HIS A 489 2.99 20.64 -5.37
C HIS A 489 3.96 19.46 -5.45
N VAL A 490 3.77 18.44 -4.61
CA VAL A 490 4.68 17.28 -4.52
C VAL A 490 3.90 16.02 -4.80
N LEU A 491 4.32 15.26 -5.80
CA LEU A 491 3.72 13.97 -6.11
C LEU A 491 4.36 12.87 -5.26
N ASP A 492 3.54 11.98 -4.71
CA ASP A 492 3.91 10.82 -3.92
C ASP A 492 3.24 9.59 -4.51
N MET A 493 4.03 8.79 -5.22
CA MET A 493 3.54 7.59 -5.91
C MET A 493 4.02 6.34 -5.19
N ASP A 494 3.18 5.33 -5.13
CA ASP A 494 3.59 3.96 -4.78
C ASP A 494 4.74 3.51 -5.69
N GLY A 495 5.62 2.69 -5.12
CA GLY A 495 6.64 1.95 -5.85
C GLY A 495 6.18 0.51 -5.97
N ASN A 496 6.98 -0.42 -5.44
CA ASN A 496 6.53 -1.80 -5.23
C ASN A 496 5.32 -1.85 -4.28
N ALA A 497 5.30 -0.95 -3.29
CA ALA A 497 4.22 -0.75 -2.33
C ALA A 497 4.18 0.72 -1.87
N PHE A 498 3.80 0.97 -0.61
CA PHE A 498 3.66 2.31 -0.05
C PHE A 498 4.94 3.16 -0.14
N SER A 499 4.78 4.48 -0.22
CA SER A 499 5.90 5.42 -0.25
C SER A 499 6.39 5.77 1.15
N GLY A 500 7.62 5.38 1.47
CA GLY A 500 8.29 5.76 2.73
C GLY A 500 8.51 7.26 2.95
N ARG A 501 8.18 8.12 1.98
CA ARG A 501 8.31 9.59 2.01
C ARG A 501 7.07 10.32 2.52
N PHE A 502 5.94 9.64 2.54
CA PHE A 502 4.63 10.28 2.69
C PHE A 502 4.49 11.07 4.00
N TYR A 503 5.02 10.58 5.13
CA TYR A 503 4.98 11.33 6.40
C TYR A 503 5.76 12.64 6.36
N ALA A 504 6.92 12.66 5.71
CA ALA A 504 7.69 13.89 5.55
C ALA A 504 6.94 14.90 4.66
N PHE A 505 6.30 14.41 3.60
CA PHE A 505 5.48 15.25 2.73
C PHE A 505 4.23 15.79 3.43
N LEU A 506 3.51 14.98 4.22
CA LEU A 506 2.34 15.45 4.99
C LEU A 506 2.69 16.49 6.06
N ARG A 507 3.94 16.49 6.56
CA ARG A 507 4.45 17.50 7.50
C ARG A 507 4.96 18.75 6.80
N SER A 508 5.28 18.64 5.51
CA SER A 508 5.82 19.76 4.76
C SER A 508 4.80 20.87 4.55
N LYS A 509 5.29 22.06 4.25
CA LYS A 509 4.51 23.20 3.79
C LYS A 509 4.13 23.07 2.32
N SER A 510 4.01 21.85 1.77
CA SER A 510 3.65 21.60 0.37
C SER A 510 2.29 20.90 0.27
N LEU A 511 1.64 21.03 -0.89
CA LEU A 511 0.45 20.28 -1.25
C LEU A 511 0.85 18.94 -1.87
N VAL A 512 0.43 17.84 -1.25
CA VAL A 512 0.86 16.49 -1.64
C VAL A 512 -0.18 15.84 -2.57
N PHE A 513 0.24 15.44 -3.76
CA PHE A 513 -0.56 14.65 -4.69
C PHE A 513 -0.15 13.19 -4.53
N LYS A 514 -1.06 12.31 -4.16
CA LYS A 514 -0.74 10.92 -3.85
C LYS A 514 -1.13 10.10 -5.10
N TRP A 515 -0.44 9.03 -5.46
CA TRP A 515 -0.96 8.01 -6.39
C TRP A 515 -0.58 6.63 -5.86
N ALA A 516 -1.57 5.84 -5.47
CA ALA A 516 -1.42 4.65 -4.65
C ALA A 516 -2.69 3.83 -4.69
N ILE A 517 -2.51 2.52 -4.74
CA ILE A 517 -3.56 1.52 -4.48
C ILE A 517 -3.20 0.65 -3.28
N PHE A 518 -1.98 0.77 -2.75
CA PHE A 518 -1.60 0.13 -1.51
C PHE A 518 -2.17 0.90 -0.32
N GLU A 519 -2.97 0.19 0.47
CA GLU A 519 -3.52 0.68 1.72
C GLU A 519 -2.52 0.45 2.84
N GLY A 520 -2.17 1.49 3.57
CA GLY A 520 -1.42 1.41 4.82
C GLY A 520 -2.07 2.30 5.88
N VAL A 521 -1.56 2.25 7.10
CA VAL A 521 -2.07 3.11 8.19
C VAL A 521 -2.00 4.60 7.80
N ALA A 522 -0.91 4.99 7.15
CA ALA A 522 -0.69 6.37 6.72
C ALA A 522 -1.74 6.86 5.71
N SER A 523 -2.05 6.08 4.68
CA SER A 523 -3.04 6.46 3.66
C SER A 523 -4.46 6.48 4.22
N ARG A 524 -4.82 5.51 5.07
CA ARG A 524 -6.14 5.49 5.73
C ARG A 524 -6.35 6.66 6.70
N VAL A 525 -5.31 7.07 7.42
CA VAL A 525 -5.37 8.28 8.28
C VAL A 525 -5.47 9.54 7.42
N ALA A 526 -4.76 9.61 6.29
CA ALA A 526 -4.83 10.75 5.38
C ALA A 526 -6.21 10.89 4.73
N GLU A 527 -6.83 9.78 4.32
CA GLU A 527 -8.21 9.71 3.82
C GLU A 527 -9.18 10.31 4.84
N ARG A 528 -9.10 9.88 6.11
CA ARG A 528 -9.96 10.41 7.18
C ARG A 528 -9.68 11.85 7.57
N ARG A 529 -8.45 12.34 7.42
CA ARG A 529 -8.06 13.69 7.83
C ARG A 529 -8.61 14.79 6.92
N GLY A 530 -9.23 14.43 5.81
CA GLY A 530 -9.65 15.38 4.78
C GLY A 530 -8.54 16.32 4.33
N ARG A 531 -7.27 16.00 4.64
CA ARG A 531 -6.08 16.72 4.17
C ARG A 531 -5.85 16.25 2.76
N ILE A 532 -6.66 16.88 1.92
CA ILE A 532 -6.68 16.92 0.50
C ILE A 532 -5.33 16.52 -0.07
N SER A 533 -5.24 15.25 -0.42
CA SER A 533 -4.33 14.86 -1.46
C SER A 533 -5.13 14.91 -2.74
N TYR A 534 -5.06 16.04 -3.45
CA TYR A 534 -5.55 16.07 -4.82
C TYR A 534 -4.74 15.05 -5.60
N ARG A 535 -5.38 14.15 -6.32
CA ARG A 535 -4.70 13.17 -7.17
C ARG A 535 -5.06 13.41 -8.62
#